data_AF-A0A151Z3R8-F1
#
_entry.id   AF-A0A151Z3R8-F1
#
_cell.length_a   1.000
_cell.length_b   1.000
_cell.length_c   1.000
_cell.angle_alpha   90.00
_cell.angle_beta   90.00
_cell.angle_gamma   90.00
#
_symmetry.space_group_name_H-M   'P 1'
#
loop_
_entity.id
_entity.type
_entity.pdbx_description
1 polymer ?
#
loop_
_entity_poly.entity_id
_entity_poly.type
_entity_poly.pdbx_seq_one_letter_code
_entity_poly.pdbx_strand_id
1 'polypeptide(L)'
;MSENANKENDKGTSTGTGTGIGEDFKIIAHITSSTAGSCSGDFHVYRTQRRKEINRLEKLEQEEKETQENNDFIQRREAIILENELKVKKKAEQRKKTKQRKQHSQIRKKLKEAIKEQEEKHKPTTTTSDSQLNNDIQIKTTTN
;
A
#
# COMPACT_ATOMS: atom_id res chain seq x y z
N MET A 1 -40.97 -4.48 -28.72
CA MET A 1 -41.62 -3.55 -27.79
C MET A 1 -40.85 -3.62 -26.49
N SER A 2 -39.92 -2.68 -26.34
CA SER A 2 -38.94 -2.57 -25.27
C SER A 2 -39.49 -1.67 -24.17
N GLU A 3 -39.45 -2.12 -22.93
CA GLU A 3 -39.57 -1.22 -21.77
C GLU A 3 -38.37 -1.45 -20.85
N ASN A 4 -37.30 -0.72 -21.19
CA ASN A 4 -36.14 -0.52 -20.35
C ASN A 4 -36.46 0.72 -19.50
N ALA A 5 -37.10 0.53 -18.35
CA ALA A 5 -37.41 1.62 -17.44
C ALA A 5 -36.13 1.98 -16.66
N ASN A 6 -35.47 3.03 -17.13
CA ASN A 6 -34.43 3.75 -16.42
C ASN A 6 -34.85 3.97 -14.96
N LYS A 7 -34.22 3.24 -14.05
CA LYS A 7 -34.24 3.53 -12.62
C LYS A 7 -33.39 4.78 -12.44
N GLU A 8 -34.05 5.93 -12.54
CA GLU A 8 -33.42 7.23 -12.38
C GLU A 8 -32.67 7.24 -11.05
N ASN A 9 -31.40 7.64 -11.16
CA ASN A 9 -30.49 7.81 -10.06
C ASN A 9 -31.03 8.94 -9.18
N ASP A 10 -31.76 8.59 -8.12
CA ASP A 10 -31.94 9.47 -6.97
C ASP A 10 -30.56 9.66 -6.33
N LYS A 11 -29.80 10.63 -6.85
CA LYS A 11 -28.63 11.15 -6.18
C LYS A 11 -29.15 11.85 -4.95
N GLY A 12 -29.27 11.09 -3.86
CA GLY A 12 -29.44 11.61 -2.52
C GLY A 12 -28.36 12.66 -2.30
N THR A 13 -28.76 13.92 -2.50
CA THR A 13 -27.96 15.09 -2.21
C THR A 13 -27.56 14.94 -0.76
N SER A 14 -26.28 14.75 -0.47
CA SER A 14 -25.79 14.74 0.91
C SER A 14 -26.17 16.10 1.49
N THR A 15 -27.23 16.14 2.29
CA THR A 15 -27.53 17.29 3.14
C THR A 15 -26.49 17.26 4.25
N GLY A 16 -25.25 17.60 3.87
CA GLY A 16 -24.25 18.04 4.79
C GLY A 16 -24.82 19.27 5.44
N THR A 17 -25.46 19.09 6.59
CA THR A 17 -25.68 20.17 7.55
C THR A 17 -24.32 20.49 8.15
N GLY A 18 -23.41 20.94 7.29
CA GLY A 18 -22.25 21.70 7.69
C GLY A 18 -22.82 22.84 8.49
N THR A 19 -22.68 22.75 9.81
CA THR A 19 -22.96 23.86 10.71
C THR A 19 -21.81 24.82 10.48
N GLY A 20 -21.83 25.45 9.30
CA GLY A 20 -20.89 26.46 8.89
C GLY A 20 -21.05 27.62 9.85
N ILE A 21 -19.94 27.97 10.49
CA ILE A 21 -19.47 29.33 10.76
C ILE A 21 -20.38 30.36 10.05
N GLY A 22 -21.47 30.75 10.69
CA GLY A 22 -22.69 31.17 10.01
C GLY A 22 -23.93 31.15 10.92
N GLU A 23 -23.82 30.61 12.14
CA GLU A 23 -24.61 31.13 13.27
C GLU A 23 -23.97 32.42 13.83
N ASP A 24 -23.62 33.33 12.93
CA ASP A 24 -22.92 34.55 13.27
C ASP A 24 -23.96 35.61 13.71
N PHE A 25 -24.03 35.79 15.03
CA PHE A 25 -24.77 36.83 15.77
C PHE A 25 -26.31 36.74 15.74
N LYS A 26 -26.84 35.80 16.52
CA LYS A 26 -28.21 35.91 17.01
C LYS A 26 -28.31 36.98 18.09
N ILE A 27 -28.78 38.17 17.72
CA ILE A 27 -29.13 39.22 18.67
C ILE A 27 -30.28 38.71 19.55
N ILE A 28 -30.00 38.51 20.84
CA ILE A 28 -31.01 38.11 21.81
C ILE A 28 -31.78 39.36 22.21
N ALA A 29 -33.04 39.45 21.80
CA ALA A 29 -33.87 40.62 22.06
C ALA A 29 -34.07 40.89 23.56
N HIS A 30 -34.09 39.85 24.41
CA HIS A 30 -34.34 39.96 25.84
C HIS A 30 -33.11 39.49 26.63
N ILE A 31 -32.25 40.43 27.01
CA ILE A 31 -31.08 40.18 27.86
C ILE A 31 -31.34 40.82 29.22
N THR A 32 -31.44 39.98 30.24
CA THR A 32 -31.55 40.41 31.64
C THR A 32 -30.23 41.07 32.06
N SER A 33 -30.28 42.22 32.73
CA SER A 33 -29.07 42.90 33.20
C SER A 33 -28.35 42.07 34.26
N SER A 34 -27.03 42.22 34.37
CA SER A 34 -26.18 41.43 35.29
C SER A 34 -26.53 41.59 36.78
N THR A 35 -27.35 42.58 37.14
CA THR A 35 -27.79 42.87 38.51
C THR A 35 -29.27 42.64 38.75
N ALA A 36 -30.04 42.22 37.74
CA ALA A 36 -31.45 41.89 37.95
C ALA A 36 -31.56 40.54 38.67
N GLY A 37 -32.49 40.45 39.63
CA GLY A 37 -32.78 39.20 40.32
C GLY A 37 -33.38 38.14 39.38
N SER A 38 -33.30 36.86 39.78
CA SER A 38 -33.87 35.79 38.96
C SER A 38 -35.39 35.93 38.86
N CYS A 39 -35.88 35.93 37.62
CA CYS A 39 -37.29 35.94 37.29
C CYS A 39 -37.80 34.52 37.04
N SER A 40 -39.10 34.26 37.24
CA SER A 40 -39.72 32.95 37.01
C SER A 40 -39.56 32.42 35.57
N GLY A 41 -39.32 33.29 34.60
CA GLY A 41 -39.04 32.94 33.21
C GLY A 41 -37.62 32.41 32.95
N ASP A 42 -36.65 32.75 33.79
CA ASP A 42 -35.24 32.39 33.60
C ASP A 42 -35.02 30.87 33.64
N PHE A 43 -35.83 30.17 34.43
CA PHE A 43 -35.80 28.71 34.52
C PHE A 43 -36.03 28.05 33.15
N HIS A 44 -36.99 28.55 32.37
CA HIS A 44 -37.29 28.00 31.05
C HIS A 44 -36.20 28.34 30.02
N VAL A 45 -35.60 29.53 30.12
CA VAL A 45 -34.45 29.91 29.29
C VAL A 45 -33.29 28.95 29.55
N TYR A 46 -32.91 28.75 30.82
CA TYR A 46 -31.87 27.79 31.20
C TYR A 46 -32.19 26.38 30.72
N ARG A 47 -33.41 25.89 30.93
CA ARG A 47 -33.81 24.53 30.50
C ARG A 47 -33.65 24.33 29.00
N THR A 48 -34.04 25.32 28.18
CA THR A 48 -33.91 25.23 26.72
C THR A 48 -32.44 25.33 26.28
N GLN A 49 -31.66 26.24 26.88
CA GLN A 49 -30.24 26.39 26.59
C GLN A 49 -29.47 25.11 26.96
N ARG A 50 -29.71 24.57 28.16
CA ARG A 50 -29.08 23.33 28.63
C ARG A 50 -29.39 22.16 27.70
N ARG A 51 -30.64 22.03 27.23
CA ARG A 51 -31.00 20.96 26.28
C ARG A 51 -30.23 21.11 24.96
N LYS A 52 -30.13 22.33 24.43
CA LYS A 52 -29.35 22.58 23.21
C LYS A 52 -27.88 22.23 23.40
N GLU A 53 -27.32 22.60 24.55
CA GLU A 53 -25.92 22.32 24.84
C GLU A 53 -25.65 20.82 25.01
N ILE A 54 -26.52 20.09 25.71
CA ILE A 54 -26.39 18.63 25.83
C ILE A 54 -26.44 17.97 24.46
N ASN A 55 -27.43 18.32 23.64
CA ASN A 55 -27.54 17.78 22.28
C ASN A 55 -26.30 18.12 21.42
N ARG A 56 -25.72 19.31 21.62
CA ARG A 56 -24.50 19.74 20.92
C ARG A 56 -23.30 18.89 21.35
N LEU A 57 -23.14 18.65 22.65
CA LEU A 57 -22.07 17.81 23.19
C LEU A 57 -22.22 16.37 22.72
N GLU A 58 -23.42 15.79 22.81
CA GLU A 58 -23.71 14.44 22.32
C GLU A 58 -23.38 14.27 20.84
N LYS A 59 -23.73 15.26 20.00
CA LYS A 59 -23.40 15.24 18.57
C LYS A 59 -21.89 15.27 18.33
N LEU A 60 -21.15 16.12 19.06
CA LEU A 60 -19.70 16.20 18.94
C LEU A 60 -19.01 14.90 19.38
N GLU A 61 -19.46 14.31 20.49
CA GLU A 61 -18.93 13.03 20.97
C GLU A 61 -19.22 11.89 19.98
N GLN A 62 -20.40 11.88 19.37
CA GLN A 62 -20.74 10.90 18.34
C GLN A 62 -19.88 11.06 17.09
N GLU A 63 -19.73 12.28 16.58
CA GLU A 63 -18.88 12.58 15.42
C GLU A 63 -17.41 12.19 15.70
N GLU A 64 -16.89 12.51 16.89
CA GLU A 64 -15.55 12.11 17.29
C GLU A 64 -15.40 10.58 17.28
N LYS A 65 -16.34 9.85 17.87
CA LYS A 65 -16.32 8.38 17.88
C LYS A 65 -16.36 7.80 16.47
N GLU A 66 -17.24 8.31 15.61
CA GLU A 66 -17.34 7.87 14.20
C GLU A 66 -16.04 8.13 13.43
N THR A 67 -15.39 9.28 13.64
CA THR A 67 -14.10 9.59 13.00
C THR A 67 -12.98 8.68 13.51
N GLN A 68 -12.92 8.39 14.82
CA GLN A 68 -11.95 7.47 15.40
C GLN A 68 -12.13 6.05 14.86
N GLU A 69 -13.35 5.53 14.84
CA GLU A 69 -13.66 4.18 14.31
C GLU A 69 -13.30 4.06 12.81
N ASN A 70 -13.59 5.10 12.02
CA ASN A 70 -13.22 5.14 10.61
C ASN A 70 -11.70 5.18 10.41
N ASN A 71 -10.99 6.00 11.18
CA ASN A 71 -9.52 6.08 11.12
C ASN A 71 -8.88 4.74 11.48
N ASP A 72 -9.35 4.10 12.55
CA ASP A 72 -8.89 2.77 12.96
C ASP A 72 -9.15 1.71 11.89
N PHE A 73 -10.32 1.75 11.26
CA PHE A 73 -10.67 0.84 10.16
C PHE A 73 -9.74 1.03 8.96
N ILE A 74 -9.48 2.27 8.55
CA ILE A 74 -8.58 2.59 7.44
C ILE A 74 -7.17 2.09 7.76
N GLN A 75 -6.64 2.39 8.95
CA GLN A 75 -5.32 1.93 9.36
C GLN A 75 -5.18 0.40 9.35
N ARG A 76 -6.17 -0.33 9.89
CA ARG A 76 -6.18 -1.80 9.86
C ARG A 76 -6.22 -2.34 8.43
N ARG A 77 -7.04 -1.74 7.58
CA ARG A 77 -7.15 -2.13 6.17
C ARG A 77 -5.84 -1.91 5.42
N GLU A 78 -5.20 -0.76 5.60
CA GLU A 78 -3.92 -0.43 4.99
C GLU A 78 -2.81 -1.37 5.45
N ALA A 79 -2.76 -1.70 6.75
CA ALA A 79 -1.81 -2.65 7.29
C ALA A 79 -1.94 -4.05 6.65
N ILE A 80 -3.18 -4.54 6.50
CA ILE A 80 -3.45 -5.84 5.85
C ILE A 80 -3.04 -5.80 4.37
N ILE A 81 -3.37 -4.73 3.66
CA ILE A 81 -2.98 -4.56 2.25
C ILE A 81 -1.45 -4.57 2.13
N LEU A 82 -0.75 -3.80 2.95
CA LEU A 82 0.71 -3.74 2.96
C LEU A 82 1.34 -5.11 3.25
N GLU A 83 0.84 -5.84 4.25
CA GLU A 83 1.33 -7.18 4.57
C GLU A 83 1.17 -8.15 3.39
N ASN A 84 0.00 -8.11 2.74
CA ASN A 84 -0.29 -8.92 1.56
C ASN A 84 0.61 -8.54 0.38
N GLU A 85 0.82 -7.25 0.13
CA GLU A 85 1.74 -6.78 -0.90
C GLU A 85 3.17 -7.25 -0.65
N LEU A 86 3.66 -7.16 0.59
CA LEU A 86 4.99 -7.62 0.95
C LEU A 86 5.14 -9.14 0.73
N LYS A 87 4.13 -9.92 1.12
CA LYS A 87 4.08 -11.37 0.85
C LYS A 87 4.08 -11.67 -0.65
N VAL A 88 3.31 -10.94 -1.44
CA VAL A 88 3.23 -11.09 -2.91
C VAL A 88 4.56 -10.71 -3.56
N LYS A 89 5.15 -9.57 -3.21
CA LYS A 89 6.45 -9.09 -3.71
C LYS A 89 7.55 -10.12 -3.43
N LYS A 90 7.65 -10.61 -2.19
CA LYS A 90 8.63 -11.65 -1.80
C LYS A 90 8.46 -12.94 -2.63
N LYS A 91 7.22 -13.41 -2.84
CA LYS A 91 6.95 -14.60 -3.67
C LYS A 91 7.28 -14.36 -5.14
N ALA A 92 6.96 -13.18 -5.67
CA ALA A 92 7.26 -12.80 -7.06
C ALA A 92 8.78 -12.75 -7.30
N GLU A 93 9.55 -12.18 -6.38
CA GLU A 93 11.01 -12.15 -6.43
C GLU A 93 11.63 -13.57 -6.41
N GLN A 94 11.14 -14.45 -5.55
CA GLN A 94 11.58 -15.84 -5.51
C GLN A 94 11.30 -16.58 -6.83
N ARG A 95 10.12 -16.35 -7.43
CA ARG A 95 9.76 -16.91 -8.74
C ARG A 95 10.67 -16.36 -9.85
N LYS A 96 10.95 -15.05 -9.85
CA LYS A 96 11.86 -14.40 -10.80
C LYS A 96 13.27 -14.99 -10.71
N LYS A 97 13.83 -15.10 -9.50
CA LYS A 97 15.14 -15.71 -9.25
C LYS A 97 15.21 -17.17 -9.71
N THR A 98 14.16 -17.95 -9.45
CA THR A 98 14.08 -19.35 -9.89
C THR A 98 14.01 -19.46 -11.41
N LYS A 99 13.21 -18.60 -12.08
CA LYS A 99 13.12 -18.54 -13.54
C LYS A 99 14.48 -18.19 -14.16
N GLN A 100 15.17 -17.18 -13.62
CA GLN A 100 16.51 -16.80 -14.05
C GLN A 100 17.50 -17.96 -13.89
N ARG A 101 17.53 -18.65 -12.72
CA ARG A 101 18.40 -19.83 -12.51
C ARG A 101 18.14 -20.94 -13.53
N LYS A 102 16.87 -21.23 -13.84
CA LYS A 102 16.49 -22.21 -14.88
C LYS A 102 16.98 -21.79 -16.27
N GLN A 103 16.76 -20.54 -16.65
CA GLN A 103 17.25 -19.99 -17.92
C GLN A 103 18.78 -20.06 -18.01
N HIS A 104 19.51 -19.61 -17.00
CA HIS A 104 20.98 -19.71 -16.96
C HIS A 104 21.47 -21.17 -17.02
N SER A 105 20.79 -22.10 -16.34
CA SER A 105 21.12 -23.53 -16.42
C SER A 105 20.92 -24.09 -17.82
N GLN A 106 19.81 -23.77 -18.49
CA GLN A 106 19.54 -24.16 -19.88
C GLN A 106 20.58 -23.57 -20.84
N ILE A 107 20.91 -22.28 -20.71
CA ILE A 107 21.94 -21.62 -21.53
C ILE A 107 23.30 -22.28 -21.30
N ARG A 108 23.69 -22.56 -20.04
CA ARG A 108 24.95 -23.25 -19.73
C ARG A 108 25.01 -24.67 -20.30
N LYS A 109 23.90 -25.42 -20.27
CA LYS A 109 23.83 -26.75 -20.91
C LYS A 109 24.04 -26.66 -22.41
N LYS A 110 23.30 -25.79 -23.10
CA LYS A 110 23.46 -25.55 -24.54
C LYS A 110 24.88 -25.10 -24.91
N LEU A 111 25.48 -24.21 -24.11
CA LEU A 111 26.85 -23.75 -24.31
C LEU A 111 27.85 -24.90 -24.15
N LYS A 112 27.68 -25.76 -23.13
CA LYS A 112 28.54 -26.94 -22.94
C LYS A 112 28.40 -27.96 -24.08
N GLU A 113 27.18 -28.20 -24.55
CA GLU A 113 26.91 -29.07 -25.71
C GLU A 113 27.61 -28.53 -26.96
N ALA A 114 27.49 -27.22 -27.23
CA ALA A 114 28.17 -26.58 -28.35
C ALA A 114 29.71 -26.63 -28.24
N ILE A 115 30.28 -26.41 -27.04
CA ILE A 115 31.73 -26.53 -26.81
C ILE A 115 32.20 -27.97 -27.04
N LYS A 116 31.46 -28.96 -26.54
CA LYS A 116 31.81 -30.38 -26.74
C LYS A 116 31.76 -30.78 -28.22
N GLU A 117 30.76 -30.29 -28.95
CA GLU A 117 30.65 -30.53 -30.40
C GLU A 117 31.82 -29.90 -31.18
N GLN A 118 32.30 -28.72 -30.75
CA GLN A 118 33.50 -28.09 -31.31
C GLN A 118 34.78 -28.89 -30.98
N GLU A 119 34.94 -29.37 -29.75
CA GLU A 119 36.07 -30.22 -29.36
C GLU A 119 36.09 -31.56 -30.13
N GLU A 120 34.94 -32.18 -30.38
CA GLU A 120 34.86 -33.40 -31.19
C GLU A 120 35.19 -33.15 -32.67
N LYS A 121 34.83 -31.97 -33.21
CA LYS A 121 35.21 -31.56 -34.58
C LYS A 121 36.70 -31.23 -34.71
N HIS A 122 37.34 -30.79 -33.64
CA HIS A 122 38.76 -30.41 -33.60
C HIS A 122 39.68 -31.52 -33.05
N LYS A 123 39.23 -32.77 -33.01
CA LYS A 123 40.06 -33.91 -32.61
C LYS A 123 41.12 -34.16 -33.71
N PRO A 124 42.43 -33.92 -33.45
CA PRO A 124 43.45 -34.18 -34.44
C PRO A 124 43.51 -35.69 -34.72
N THR A 125 43.45 -36.07 -36.00
CA THR A 125 43.72 -37.43 -36.45
C THR A 125 45.17 -37.78 -36.14
N THR A 126 45.40 -38.54 -35.06
CA THR A 126 46.70 -39.12 -34.74
C THR A 126 46.95 -40.33 -35.64
N THR A 127 47.55 -40.11 -36.81
CA THR A 127 48.33 -41.13 -37.49
C THR A 127 49.62 -41.33 -36.70
N THR A 128 49.82 -42.56 -36.23
CA THR A 128 51.05 -43.08 -35.64
C THR A 128 52.29 -42.63 -36.42
N SER A 129 53.18 -41.89 -35.76
CA SER A 129 54.62 -41.98 -36.03
C SER A 129 55.35 -41.74 -34.72
N ASP A 130 55.86 -42.83 -34.15
CA ASP A 130 56.90 -42.80 -33.14
C ASP A 130 58.11 -42.03 -33.70
N SER A 131 58.56 -41.02 -32.97
CA SER A 131 59.99 -40.73 -32.87
C SER A 131 60.27 -40.08 -31.52
N GLN A 132 60.84 -40.89 -30.64
CA GLN A 132 61.63 -40.39 -29.52
C GLN A 132 62.75 -39.51 -30.07
N LEU A 133 63.00 -38.36 -29.43
CA LEU A 133 64.34 -37.90 -29.04
C LEU A 133 64.25 -36.50 -28.39
N ASN A 134 64.58 -36.47 -27.10
CA ASN A 134 65.39 -35.50 -26.35
C ASN A 134 65.18 -33.99 -26.55
N ASN A 135 64.96 -33.27 -25.44
CA ASN A 135 66.03 -32.51 -24.82
C ASN A 135 65.64 -32.00 -23.42
N ASP A 136 66.40 -32.46 -22.42
CA ASP A 136 66.52 -31.84 -21.12
C ASP A 136 66.97 -30.38 -21.29
N ILE A 137 66.14 -29.44 -20.83
CA ILE A 137 66.57 -28.07 -20.56
C ILE A 137 66.12 -27.72 -19.14
N GLN A 138 66.96 -28.12 -18.20
CA GLN A 138 67.05 -27.57 -16.85
C GLN A 138 67.44 -26.09 -16.97
N ILE A 139 66.50 -25.16 -16.80
CA ILE A 139 66.84 -23.77 -16.45
C ILE A 139 65.97 -23.30 -15.30
N LYS A 140 66.49 -23.59 -14.10
CA LYS A 140 66.71 -22.65 -13.00
C LYS A 140 65.51 -21.79 -12.56
N THR A 141 64.98 -22.19 -11.41
CA THR A 141 64.62 -21.30 -10.30
C THR A 141 65.38 -19.96 -10.30
N THR A 142 64.71 -18.80 -10.35
CA THR A 142 65.17 -17.48 -9.83
C THR A 142 64.00 -16.47 -9.84
N THR A 143 63.49 -16.10 -8.64
CA THR A 143 63.07 -14.77 -8.12
C THR A 143 62.21 -13.84 -9.01
N ASN A 144 61.06 -13.28 -8.56
CA ASN A 144 60.88 -12.28 -7.50
C ASN A 144 59.41 -12.21 -7.04
#